data_AF-A0A3D3WVV0-F1
#
_entry.id   AF-A0A3D3WVV0-F1
#
_cell.length_a   1.000
_cell.length_b   1.000
_cell.length_c   1.000
_cell.angle_alpha   90.00
_cell.angle_beta   90.00
_cell.angle_gamma   90.00
#
_symmetry.space_group_name_H-M   'P 1'
#
loop_
_entity.id
_entity.type
_entity.pdbx_description
1 polymer ?
#
loop_
_entity_poly.entity_id
_entity_poly.type
_entity_poly.pdbx_seq_one_letter_code
_entity_poly.pdbx_strand_id
1 'polypeptide(L)'
;AQRRGKFLTLRFSGGRSLVINPMLTGAIQHCADSVRVQKKTCISLVVGGGMELRYLDDRQMGKVYYIDNGEDGGQAQDDQVPQYTGSGPDVLSGISLEEFQVRLKKFNGEIKGVLTRGAFISGIGNAYSDEILFAAGISP
;
A
#
# COMPACT_ATOMS: atom_id res chain seq x y z
N ALA A 1 6.77 -11.02 3.08
CA ALA A 1 6.12 -9.78 2.56
C ALA A 1 5.29 -9.15 3.67
N GLN A 2 5.18 -7.82 3.70
CA GLN A 2 4.40 -7.07 4.69
C GLN A 2 3.44 -6.11 3.99
N ARG A 3 2.26 -5.87 4.58
CA ARG A 3 1.31 -4.86 4.11
C ARG A 3 1.27 -3.70 5.11
N ARG A 4 1.24 -2.47 4.60
CA ARG A 4 0.99 -1.25 5.38
C ARG A 4 0.01 -0.38 4.62
N GLY A 5 -1.24 -0.31 5.07
CA GLY A 5 -2.30 0.37 4.32
C GLY A 5 -2.43 -0.17 2.89
N LYS A 6 -2.19 0.70 1.90
CA LYS A 6 -2.23 0.38 0.48
C LYS A 6 -0.87 -0.02 -0.12
N PHE A 7 0.16 -0.13 0.72
CA PHE A 7 1.51 -0.51 0.30
C PHE A 7 1.79 -1.99 0.58
N LEU A 8 2.48 -2.62 -0.38
CA LEU A 8 3.10 -3.94 -0.26
C LEU A 8 4.61 -3.76 -0.15
N THR A 9 5.24 -4.35 0.87
CA THR A 9 6.68 -4.28 1.10
C THR A 9 7.30 -5.68 1.02
N LEU A 10 8.29 -5.83 0.14
CA LEU A 10 9.14 -7.02 0.02
C LEU A 10 10.51 -6.69 0.63
N ARG A 11 10.93 -7.42 1.66
CA ARG A 11 12.24 -7.26 2.31
C ARG A 11 13.24 -8.24 1.71
N PHE A 12 14.47 -7.81 1.49
CA PHE A 12 15.58 -8.61 0.99
C PHE A 12 16.68 -8.71 2.06
N SER A 13 17.49 -9.76 1.97
CA SER A 13 18.49 -10.11 2.99
C SER A 13 19.63 -9.10 3.18
N GLY A 14 19.83 -8.16 2.25
CA GLY A 14 20.87 -7.11 2.34
C GLY A 14 20.36 -5.76 2.84
N GLY A 15 19.41 -5.75 3.79
CA GLY A 15 18.88 -4.50 4.36
C GLY A 15 18.11 -3.62 3.36
N ARG A 16 17.57 -4.20 2.29
CA ARG A 16 16.84 -3.47 1.24
C ARG A 16 15.39 -3.90 1.17
N SER A 17 14.51 -2.98 0.82
CA SER A 17 13.09 -3.24 0.64
C SER A 17 12.57 -2.67 -0.68
N LEU A 18 11.72 -3.44 -1.35
CA LEU A 18 10.88 -2.95 -2.44
C LEU A 18 9.50 -2.60 -1.88
N VAL A 19 9.15 -1.32 -1.90
CA VAL A 19 7.85 -0.80 -1.47
C VAL A 19 7.02 -0.47 -2.70
N ILE A 20 5.85 -1.09 -2.81
CA ILE A 20 4.96 -1.00 -3.98
C ILE A 20 3.63 -0.42 -3.54
N ASN A 21 3.19 0.65 -4.20
CA ASN A 21 1.81 1.12 -4.17
C ASN A 21 1.14 0.78 -5.51
N PRO A 22 0.23 -0.21 -5.56
CA PRO A 22 -0.41 -0.68 -6.79
C PRO A 22 -1.33 0.34 -7.47
N MET A 23 -1.74 1.39 -6.75
CA MET A 23 -2.70 2.40 -7.22
C MET A 23 -3.99 1.76 -7.78
N LEU A 24 -4.28 1.90 -9.08
CA LEU A 24 -5.56 1.51 -9.67
C LEU A 24 -5.57 0.10 -10.27
N THR A 25 -4.52 -0.25 -11.01
CA THR A 25 -4.47 -1.49 -11.83
C THR A 25 -3.25 -2.34 -11.55
N GLY A 26 -2.45 -1.98 -10.54
CA GLY A 26 -1.28 -2.74 -10.13
C GLY A 26 -1.64 -4.16 -9.71
N ALA A 27 -0.93 -5.13 -10.25
CA ALA A 27 -1.10 -6.55 -9.95
C ALA A 27 0.25 -7.25 -9.84
N ILE A 28 0.30 -8.34 -9.09
CA ILE A 28 1.49 -9.18 -8.96
C ILE A 28 1.22 -10.51 -9.68
N GLN A 29 2.16 -10.91 -10.53
CA GLN A 29 2.14 -12.18 -11.23
C GLN A 29 3.36 -13.01 -10.81
N HIS A 30 3.13 -14.23 -10.32
CA HIS A 30 4.19 -15.21 -10.10
C HIS A 30 4.11 -16.27 -11.21
N CYS A 31 5.16 -16.40 -12.01
CA CYS A 31 5.17 -17.31 -13.17
C CYS A 31 6.58 -17.80 -13.50
N ALA A 32 6.71 -18.84 -14.32
CA ALA A 32 8.00 -19.25 -14.87
C ALA A 32 8.59 -18.12 -15.75
N ASP A 33 9.92 -18.05 -15.82
CA ASP A 33 10.65 -17.07 -16.65
C ASP A 33 10.35 -17.23 -18.15
N SER A 34 10.04 -18.45 -18.58
CA SER A 34 9.63 -18.81 -19.95
C SER A 34 8.28 -18.26 -20.37
N VAL A 35 7.45 -17.82 -19.42
CA VAL A 35 6.15 -17.20 -19.73
C VAL A 35 6.38 -15.84 -20.38
N ARG A 36 5.80 -15.64 -21.55
CA ARG A 36 5.90 -14.38 -22.32
C ARG A 36 5.60 -13.16 -21.44
N VAL A 37 6.52 -12.20 -21.46
CA VAL A 37 6.36 -10.90 -20.79
C VAL A 37 5.21 -10.13 -21.42
N GLN A 38 4.30 -9.63 -20.60
CA GLN A 38 3.14 -8.87 -21.06
C GLN A 38 3.50 -7.41 -21.28
N LYS A 39 2.81 -6.71 -22.19
CA LYS A 39 3.03 -5.27 -22.44
C LYS A 39 2.89 -4.42 -21.17
N LYS A 40 2.06 -4.86 -20.24
CA LYS A 40 1.79 -4.20 -18.96
C LYS A 40 2.77 -4.56 -17.84
N THR A 41 3.76 -5.43 -18.10
CA THR A 41 4.79 -5.73 -17.12
C THR A 41 5.69 -4.51 -16.93
N CYS A 42 5.73 -3.99 -15.71
CA CYS A 42 6.53 -2.81 -15.35
C CYS A 42 7.86 -3.20 -14.68
N ILE A 43 7.85 -4.26 -13.85
CA ILE A 43 9.03 -4.77 -13.15
C ILE A 43 8.98 -6.30 -13.17
N SER A 44 10.12 -6.94 -13.38
CA SER A 44 10.30 -8.38 -13.19
C SER A 44 11.41 -8.61 -12.16
N LEU A 45 11.11 -9.39 -11.13
CA LEU A 45 12.08 -9.87 -10.15
C LEU A 45 12.30 -11.35 -10.39
N VAL A 46 13.52 -11.74 -10.78
CA VAL A 46 13.85 -13.16 -10.91
C VAL A 46 13.95 -13.76 -9.50
N VAL A 47 13.12 -14.75 -9.24
CA VAL A 47 13.14 -15.56 -8.01
C VAL A 47 13.67 -16.93 -8.42
N GLY A 48 14.72 -17.41 -7.75
CA GLY A 48 15.48 -18.59 -8.18
C GLY A 48 14.62 -19.82 -8.53
N GLY A 49 15.17 -20.73 -9.33
CA GLY A 49 14.43 -21.90 -9.82
C GLY A 49 13.62 -21.65 -11.10
N GLY A 50 14.04 -20.69 -11.94
CA GLY A 50 13.39 -20.38 -13.22
C GLY A 50 12.04 -19.67 -13.07
N MET A 51 11.85 -18.93 -11.97
CA MET A 51 10.61 -18.23 -11.65
C MET A 51 10.82 -16.72 -11.65
N GLU A 52 9.73 -15.99 -11.85
CA GLU A 52 9.69 -14.54 -11.76
C GLU A 52 8.48 -14.08 -10.96
N LEU A 53 8.69 -13.00 -10.20
CA LEU A 53 7.65 -12.20 -9.61
C LEU A 53 7.58 -10.86 -10.37
N ARG A 54 6.50 -10.67 -11.13
CA ARG A 54 6.29 -9.51 -12.00
C ARG A 54 5.28 -8.56 -11.39
N TYR A 55 5.56 -7.27 -11.41
CA TYR A 55 4.59 -6.21 -11.17
C TYR A 55 4.02 -5.73 -12.51
N LEU A 56 2.71 -5.84 -12.65
CA LEU A 56 1.94 -5.48 -13.84
C LEU A 56 1.13 -4.21 -13.54
N ASP A 57 1.10 -3.24 -14.45
CA ASP A 57 0.24 -2.08 -14.32
C ASP A 57 -0.16 -1.51 -15.69
N ASP A 58 -1.42 -1.70 -16.07
CA ASP A 58 -1.97 -1.21 -17.34
C ASP A 58 -2.06 0.32 -17.42
N ARG A 59 -2.21 1.01 -16.28
CA ARG A 59 -2.33 2.48 -16.21
C ARG A 59 -1.01 3.19 -15.89
N GLN A 60 0.04 2.44 -15.56
CA GLN A 60 1.36 2.96 -15.18
C GLN A 60 1.29 4.05 -14.08
N MET A 61 0.35 3.90 -13.15
CA MET A 61 0.18 4.84 -12.03
C MET A 61 0.89 4.38 -10.77
N GLY A 62 1.15 3.07 -10.67
CA GLY A 62 1.81 2.42 -9.57
C GLY A 62 3.15 3.05 -9.25
N LYS A 63 3.48 3.03 -7.96
CA LYS A 63 4.75 3.57 -7.46
C LYS A 63 5.56 2.45 -6.85
N VAL A 64 6.83 2.38 -7.21
CA VAL A 64 7.76 1.37 -6.74
C VAL A 64 9.01 2.07 -6.25
N TYR A 65 9.39 1.79 -5.01
CA TYR A 65 10.53 2.38 -4.34
C TYR A 65 11.46 1.26 -3.88
N TYR A 66 12.76 1.43 -4.12
CA TYR A 66 13.79 0.54 -3.61
C TYR A 66 14.61 1.28 -2.57
N ILE A 67 14.44 0.93 -1.31
CA ILE A 67 14.93 1.70 -0.16
C ILE A 67 15.79 0.84 0.76
N ASP A 68 16.71 1.49 1.47
CA ASP A 68 17.36 0.89 2.63
C ASP A 68 16.37 0.82 3.80
N ASN A 69 16.30 -0.32 4.47
CA ASN A 69 15.37 -0.56 5.58
C ASN A 69 16.05 -0.51 6.96
N GLY A 70 17.35 -0.20 7.01
CA GLY A 70 18.15 -0.06 8.23
C GLY A 70 18.55 -1.36 8.92
N GLU A 71 18.21 -2.54 8.38
CA GLU A 71 18.50 -3.83 9.04
C GLU A 71 19.97 -4.27 8.92
N ASP A 72 20.73 -3.72 7.96
CA ASP A 72 22.14 -4.09 7.70
C ASP A 72 23.12 -2.94 7.98
N GLY A 73 22.86 -2.17 9.04
CA GLY A 73 23.68 -1.01 9.43
C GLY A 73 23.52 0.22 8.52
N GLY A 74 22.64 0.14 7.52
CA GLY A 74 22.24 1.26 6.67
C GLY A 74 21.33 2.26 7.37
N GLN A 75 21.13 3.42 6.75
CA GLN A 75 20.18 4.43 7.22
C GLN A 75 18.80 4.11 6.62
N ALA A 76 17.81 3.84 7.48
CA ALA A 76 16.44 3.61 7.04
C ALA A 76 15.89 4.79 6.22
N GLN A 77 15.27 4.48 5.08
CA GLN A 77 14.80 5.44 4.08
C GLN A 77 13.26 5.46 3.93
N ASP A 78 12.52 4.90 4.88
CA ASP A 78 11.05 4.83 4.87
C ASP A 78 10.39 6.20 4.65
N ASP A 79 10.93 7.26 5.24
CA ASP A 79 10.42 8.63 5.12
C ASP A 79 10.60 9.24 3.73
N GLN A 80 11.43 8.64 2.87
CA GLN A 80 11.55 9.04 1.47
C GLN A 80 10.39 8.53 0.62
N VAL A 81 9.59 7.58 1.14
CA VAL A 81 8.42 7.04 0.44
C VAL A 81 7.20 7.89 0.81
N PRO A 82 6.61 8.64 -0.14
CA PRO A 82 5.47 9.50 0.14
C PRO A 82 4.30 8.72 0.76
N GLN A 83 3.74 9.25 1.84
CA GLN A 83 2.57 8.71 2.57
C GLN A 83 2.80 7.35 3.26
N TYR A 84 4.02 6.81 3.24
CA TYR A 84 4.32 5.50 3.83
C TYR A 84 4.44 5.58 5.36
N THR A 85 5.19 6.53 5.90
CA THR A 85 5.41 6.68 7.36
C THR A 85 4.38 7.54 8.07
N GLY A 86 3.73 8.47 7.36
CA GLY A 86 2.68 9.38 7.87
C GLY A 86 1.24 8.85 7.83
N SER A 87 1.05 7.55 7.58
CA SER A 87 -0.26 6.92 7.60
C SER A 87 -0.80 6.76 9.03
N GLY A 88 -2.11 6.93 9.21
CA GLY A 88 -2.82 6.53 10.42
C GLY A 88 -2.79 5.01 10.64
N PRO A 89 -3.43 4.53 11.72
CA PRO A 89 -3.51 3.10 12.02
C PRO A 89 -4.11 2.34 10.85
N ASP A 90 -3.62 1.11 10.67
CA ASP A 90 -4.13 0.25 9.62
C ASP A 90 -5.55 -0.21 9.97
N VAL A 91 -6.48 -0.17 9.01
CA VAL A 91 -7.87 -0.56 9.25
C VAL A 91 -8.01 -2.00 9.80
N LEU A 92 -7.05 -2.89 9.51
CA LEU A 92 -7.06 -4.27 10.01
C LEU A 92 -6.36 -4.45 11.36
N SER A 93 -5.73 -3.41 11.92
CA SER A 93 -5.05 -3.53 13.22
C SER A 93 -6.00 -3.49 14.42
N GLY A 94 -7.29 -3.21 14.19
CA GLY A 94 -8.29 -3.03 15.24
C GLY A 94 -8.13 -1.66 15.89
N ILE A 95 -9.06 -0.75 15.59
CA ILE A 95 -9.10 0.61 16.18
C ILE A 95 -10.28 0.65 17.14
N SER A 96 -10.06 1.11 18.38
CA SER A 96 -11.15 1.26 19.34
C SER A 96 -12.07 2.43 18.96
N LEU A 97 -13.31 2.42 19.44
CA LEU A 97 -14.24 3.51 19.18
C LEU A 97 -13.73 4.84 19.75
N GLU A 98 -13.12 4.82 20.92
CA GLU A 98 -12.55 5.99 21.59
C GLU A 98 -11.41 6.58 20.75
N GLU A 99 -10.49 5.74 20.26
CA GLU A 99 -9.41 6.17 19.39
C GLU A 99 -9.96 6.74 18.07
N PHE A 100 -10.95 6.08 17.48
CA PHE A 100 -11.63 6.55 16.27
C PHE A 100 -12.20 7.96 16.47
N GLN A 101 -12.93 8.19 17.56
CA GLN A 101 -13.53 9.50 17.86
C GLN A 101 -12.49 10.60 18.08
N VAL A 102 -11.41 10.30 18.83
CA VAL A 102 -10.32 11.25 19.08
C VAL A 102 -9.63 11.65 17.77
N ARG A 103 -9.40 10.68 16.88
CA ARG A 103 -8.80 10.94 15.56
C ARG A 103 -9.73 11.73 14.66
N LEU A 104 -11.02 11.38 14.64
CA LEU A 104 -12.02 12.01 13.77
C LEU A 104 -12.11 13.52 14.03
N LYS A 105 -12.08 13.93 15.31
CA LYS A 105 -12.12 15.35 15.73
C LYS A 105 -11.01 16.23 15.14
N LYS A 106 -9.91 15.65 14.65
CA LYS A 106 -8.79 16.39 14.05
C LYS A 106 -9.04 16.76 12.59
N PHE A 107 -10.05 16.17 11.95
CA PHE A 107 -10.35 16.37 10.55
C PHE A 107 -11.64 17.16 10.40
N ASN A 108 -11.62 18.13 9.49
CA ASN A 108 -12.80 18.85 9.04
C ASN A 108 -13.13 18.44 7.60
N GLY A 109 -14.42 18.47 7.25
CA GLY A 109 -14.93 18.18 5.91
C GLY A 109 -15.98 17.07 5.88
N GLU A 110 -16.39 16.71 4.66
CA GLU A 110 -17.29 15.59 4.40
C GLU A 110 -16.69 14.26 4.89
N ILE A 111 -17.54 13.37 5.42
CA ILE A 111 -17.09 12.17 6.11
C ILE A 111 -16.43 11.18 5.15
N LYS A 112 -16.89 11.09 3.90
CA LYS A 112 -16.24 10.28 2.86
C LYS A 112 -14.81 10.74 2.59
N GLY A 113 -14.62 12.04 2.49
CA GLY A 113 -13.32 12.67 2.33
C GLY A 113 -12.39 12.40 3.50
N VAL A 114 -12.92 12.34 4.73
CA VAL A 114 -12.13 11.97 5.92
C VAL A 114 -11.76 10.49 5.92
N LEU A 115 -12.71 9.59 5.62
CA LEU A 115 -12.48 8.13 5.59
C LEU A 115 -11.42 7.72 4.58
N THR A 116 -11.35 8.39 3.44
CA THR A 116 -10.38 8.09 2.37
C THR A 116 -8.99 8.69 2.61
N ARG A 117 -8.82 9.58 3.61
CA ARG A 117 -7.51 10.12 4.01
C ARG A 117 -6.74 9.08 4.82
N GLY A 118 -5.65 8.56 4.24
CA GLY A 118 -4.79 7.59 4.90
C GLY A 118 -4.20 8.05 6.25
N ALA A 119 -4.12 9.36 6.49
CA ALA A 119 -3.69 9.93 7.78
C ALA A 119 -4.72 9.74 8.91
N PHE A 120 -6.02 9.61 8.58
CA PHE A 120 -7.06 9.29 9.55
C PHE A 120 -6.98 7.79 9.90
N ILE A 121 -7.21 6.95 8.90
CA ILE A 121 -7.12 5.49 8.95
C ILE A 121 -6.56 5.02 7.60
N SER A 122 -5.55 4.17 7.64
CA SER A 122 -4.91 3.67 6.42
C SER A 122 -5.62 2.42 5.91
N GLY A 123 -5.75 2.31 4.59
CA GLY A 123 -6.35 1.15 3.91
C GLY A 123 -7.74 1.37 3.33
N ILE A 124 -8.47 2.41 3.73
CA ILE A 124 -9.80 2.71 3.17
C ILE A 124 -9.64 3.41 1.80
N GLY A 125 -10.28 2.84 0.77
CA GLY A 125 -10.35 3.39 -0.58
C GLY A 125 -11.76 3.87 -0.92
N ASN A 126 -11.92 4.48 -2.10
CA ASN A 126 -13.19 5.08 -2.53
C ASN A 126 -14.38 4.10 -2.47
N ALA A 127 -14.21 2.87 -2.99
CA ALA A 127 -15.27 1.87 -2.96
C ALA A 127 -15.68 1.50 -1.52
N TYR A 128 -14.71 1.20 -0.66
CA TYR A 128 -15.01 0.84 0.72
C TYR A 128 -15.54 1.99 1.55
N SER A 129 -15.16 3.24 1.29
CA SER A 129 -15.78 4.37 1.98
C SER A 129 -17.28 4.48 1.68
N ASP A 130 -17.68 4.19 0.43
CA ASP A 130 -19.10 4.19 0.05
C ASP A 130 -19.87 3.08 0.78
N GLU A 131 -19.33 1.86 0.81
CA GLU A 131 -19.93 0.73 1.53
C GLU A 131 -20.01 0.96 3.04
N ILE A 132 -18.97 1.55 3.66
CA ILE A 132 -18.96 1.90 5.08
C ILE A 132 -20.08 2.90 5.39
N LEU A 133 -20.22 3.94 4.58
CA LEU A 133 -21.20 5.00 4.78
C LEU A 133 -22.62 4.51 4.55
N PHE A 134 -22.82 3.68 3.52
CA PHE A 134 -24.08 3.01 3.27
C PHE A 134 -24.49 2.12 4.45
N ALA A 135 -23.58 1.26 4.92
CA ALA A 135 -23.84 0.38 6.07
C ALA A 135 -24.11 1.17 7.36
N ALA A 136 -23.50 2.34 7.52
CA ALA A 136 -23.72 3.23 8.66
C ALA A 136 -24.96 4.13 8.52
N GLY A 137 -25.58 4.20 7.34
CA GLY A 137 -26.70 5.12 7.06
C GLY A 137 -26.29 6.60 7.09
N ILE A 138 -25.05 6.92 6.73
CA ILE A 138 -24.49 8.27 6.79
C ILE A 138 -24.30 8.80 5.36
N SER A 139 -24.73 10.04 5.11
CA SER A 139 -24.47 10.73 3.84
C SER A 139 -22.96 10.99 3.67
N PRO A 140 -22.39 10.76 2.47
CA PRO A 140 -20.97 10.95 2.21
C PRO A 140 -20.45 12.36 2.49
#